data_AF-A0A1G0K5E6-F1
#
_entry.id   AF-A0A1G0K5E6-F1
#
_cell.length_a   1.000
_cell.length_b   1.000
_cell.length_c   1.000
_cell.angle_alpha   90.00
_cell.angle_beta   90.00
_cell.angle_gamma   90.00
#
_symmetry.space_group_name_H-M   'P 1'
#
loop_
_entity.id
_entity.type
_entity.pdbx_description
1 polymer ?
#
loop_
_entity_poly.entity_id
_entity_poly.type
_entity_poly.pdbx_seq_one_letter_code
_entity_poly.pdbx_strand_id
1 'polypeptide(L)'
;MRILMLGKMLSTFIALLMVALPSPSLMALSLSDIELKSALNQILEARVLLLAVDQDELSSLQVKINDNANLKYEIKENENGHYINITSRDVVKEPFLNFSLEVSWSKGRLIREYSLLIDPR
;
A
#
# COMPACT_ATOMS: atom_id res chain seq x y z
N MET A 1 -26.90 -72.03 12.78
CA MET A 1 -25.99 -72.25 11.63
C MET A 1 -25.78 -70.90 10.95
N ARG A 2 -24.52 -70.55 10.68
CA ARG A 2 -23.99 -69.29 10.11
C ARG A 2 -24.70 -68.97 8.77
N ILE A 3 -24.84 -67.72 8.33
CA ILE A 3 -23.77 -66.97 7.64
C ILE A 3 -24.13 -65.48 7.53
N LEU A 4 -23.13 -64.68 7.82
CA LEU A 4 -22.91 -63.26 7.60
C LEU A 4 -23.19 -62.83 6.15
N MET A 5 -23.96 -61.75 5.92
CA MET A 5 -23.78 -60.91 4.74
C MET A 5 -23.67 -59.44 5.15
N LEU A 6 -22.41 -59.02 5.19
CA LEU A 6 -21.91 -57.66 5.35
C LEU A 6 -22.15 -56.90 4.03
N GLY A 7 -23.30 -56.24 3.90
CA GLY A 7 -23.62 -55.36 2.78
C GLY A 7 -23.34 -53.90 3.12
N LYS A 8 -22.17 -53.40 2.69
CA LYS A 8 -21.87 -51.96 2.56
C LYS A 8 -22.96 -51.28 1.74
N MET A 9 -23.34 -50.06 2.14
CA MET A 9 -23.55 -48.86 1.31
C MET A 9 -24.66 -47.98 1.91
N LEU A 10 -24.29 -46.91 2.60
CA LEU A 10 -24.07 -45.58 1.98
C LEU A 10 -25.40 -44.86 1.68
N SER A 11 -26.19 -44.56 2.72
CA SER A 11 -27.32 -43.62 2.59
C SER A 11 -27.45 -42.75 3.85
N THR A 12 -26.33 -42.54 4.55
CA THR A 12 -26.24 -41.56 5.61
C THR A 12 -25.71 -40.27 5.02
N PHE A 13 -26.52 -39.23 5.10
CA PHE A 13 -26.12 -37.83 5.06
C PHE A 13 -25.43 -37.39 3.75
N ILE A 14 -26.23 -36.87 2.82
CA ILE A 14 -25.77 -35.75 1.97
C ILE A 14 -25.59 -34.56 2.93
N ALA A 15 -24.48 -34.57 3.66
CA ALA A 15 -23.95 -33.40 4.31
C ALA A 15 -23.56 -32.46 3.18
N LEU A 16 -24.36 -31.41 3.01
CA LEU A 16 -24.03 -30.24 2.20
C LEU A 16 -22.72 -29.65 2.77
N LEU A 17 -21.60 -30.20 2.35
CA LEU A 17 -20.27 -29.67 2.63
C LEU A 17 -20.10 -28.48 1.69
N MET A 18 -20.66 -27.32 2.07
CA MET A 18 -20.24 -26.05 1.47
C MET A 18 -18.76 -25.87 1.83
N VAL A 19 -17.88 -26.29 0.93
CA VAL A 19 -16.47 -25.95 0.98
C VAL A 19 -16.40 -24.44 0.79
N ALA A 20 -16.23 -23.71 1.89
CA ALA A 20 -15.83 -22.31 1.83
C ALA A 20 -14.41 -22.28 1.24
N LEU A 21 -14.31 -22.05 -0.08
CA LEU A 21 -13.04 -21.75 -0.70
C LEU A 21 -12.54 -20.45 -0.05
N PRO A 22 -11.37 -20.44 0.61
CA PRO A 22 -10.79 -19.18 1.05
C PRO A 22 -10.54 -18.33 -0.20
N SER A 23 -11.28 -17.24 -0.35
CA SER A 23 -11.01 -16.26 -1.38
C SER A 23 -9.60 -15.71 -1.14
N PRO A 24 -8.71 -15.64 -2.15
CA PRO A 24 -7.43 -14.99 -1.97
C PRO A 24 -7.70 -13.56 -1.50
N SER A 25 -7.22 -13.23 -0.31
CA SER A 25 -7.24 -11.86 0.19
C SER A 25 -6.32 -11.05 -0.71
N LEU A 26 -6.90 -10.36 -1.68
CA LEU A 26 -6.21 -9.37 -2.50
C LEU A 26 -5.86 -8.21 -1.57
N MET A 27 -4.71 -8.28 -0.92
CA MET A 27 -4.12 -7.11 -0.29
C MET A 27 -3.74 -6.17 -1.43
N ALA A 28 -4.43 -5.04 -1.51
CA ALA A 28 -4.09 -3.99 -2.45
C ALA A 28 -2.98 -3.13 -1.86
N LEU A 29 -2.05 -2.69 -2.70
CA LEU A 29 -1.10 -1.65 -2.37
C LEU A 29 -1.84 -0.49 -1.70
N SER A 30 -1.35 -0.10 -0.52
CA SER A 30 -1.86 1.06 0.21
C SER A 30 -0.71 2.00 0.58
N LEU A 31 -1.05 3.25 0.87
CA LEU A 31 -0.11 4.28 1.29
C LEU A 31 -0.31 4.57 2.78
N SER A 32 0.76 4.72 3.55
CA SER A 32 0.65 5.22 4.93
C SER A 32 0.28 6.70 4.96
N ASP A 33 0.08 7.24 6.15
CA ASP A 33 0.15 8.69 6.34
C ASP A 33 1.56 9.21 6.02
N ILE A 34 1.62 10.51 5.76
CA ILE A 34 2.87 11.20 5.46
C ILE A 34 3.63 11.53 6.73
N GLU A 35 4.91 11.20 6.76
CA GLU A 35 5.80 11.53 7.86
C GLU A 35 6.75 12.66 7.43
N LEU A 36 6.62 13.84 8.04
CA LEU A 36 7.48 14.99 7.77
C LEU A 36 8.81 14.87 8.54
N LYS A 37 9.93 14.99 7.83
CA LYS A 37 11.29 14.86 8.38
C LYS A 37 12.08 16.18 8.41
N SER A 38 11.52 17.23 7.83
CA SER A 38 12.15 18.56 7.68
C SER A 38 11.33 19.63 8.40
N ALA A 39 11.94 20.80 8.61
CA ALA A 39 11.30 21.97 9.19
C ALA A 39 11.13 23.09 8.15
N LEU A 40 10.47 24.18 8.55
CA LEU A 40 10.30 25.36 7.71
C LEU A 40 11.66 25.97 7.35
N ASN A 41 11.75 26.61 6.17
CA ASN A 41 12.99 27.19 5.64
C ASN A 41 14.11 26.17 5.38
N GLN A 42 13.75 24.91 5.14
CA GLN A 42 14.66 23.86 4.69
C GLN A 42 14.17 23.26 3.37
N ILE A 43 15.00 22.41 2.76
CA ILE A 43 14.52 21.50 1.72
C ILE A 43 13.54 20.53 2.38
N LEU A 44 12.34 20.40 1.79
CA LEU A 44 11.35 19.46 2.27
C LEU A 44 11.93 18.05 2.17
N GLU A 45 11.74 17.27 3.23
CA GLU A 45 11.85 15.82 3.22
C GLU A 45 10.64 15.25 3.95
N ALA A 46 9.91 14.37 3.27
CA ALA A 46 8.78 13.64 3.80
C ALA A 46 8.76 12.21 3.28
N ARG A 47 8.11 11.29 4.01
CA ARG A 47 8.07 9.87 3.66
C ARG A 47 6.64 9.33 3.68
N VAL A 48 6.33 8.46 2.72
CA VAL A 48 5.08 7.72 2.64
C VAL A 48 5.42 6.25 2.42
N LEU A 49 5.04 5.38 3.34
CA LEU A 49 5.29 3.93 3.24
C LEU A 49 4.37 3.30 2.20
N LEU A 50 4.92 2.36 1.44
CA LEU A 50 4.20 1.46 0.54
C LEU A 50 3.81 0.22 1.34
N LEU A 51 2.54 0.11 1.71
CA LEU A 51 2.00 -0.98 2.50
C LEU A 51 1.46 -2.08 1.59
N ALA A 52 1.70 -3.33 1.99
CA ALA A 52 1.23 -4.53 1.28
C ALA A 52 1.65 -4.59 -0.21
N VAL A 53 2.85 -4.11 -0.53
CA VAL A 53 3.42 -4.19 -1.87
C VAL A 53 4.20 -5.50 -2.07
N ASP A 54 4.00 -6.16 -3.21
CA ASP A 54 4.82 -7.30 -3.65
C ASP A 54 5.91 -6.90 -4.66
N GLN A 55 6.85 -7.81 -4.96
CA GLN A 55 7.98 -7.51 -5.86
C GLN A 55 7.56 -7.25 -7.32
N ASP A 56 6.48 -7.90 -7.78
CA ASP A 56 5.97 -7.72 -9.14
C ASP A 56 5.31 -6.34 -9.28
N GLU A 57 4.60 -5.91 -8.23
CA GLU A 57 4.02 -4.57 -8.13
C GLU A 57 5.09 -3.49 -8.08
N LEU A 58 6.15 -3.65 -7.28
CA LEU A 58 7.29 -2.70 -7.19
C LEU A 58 7.94 -2.48 -8.55
N SER A 59 8.16 -3.55 -9.31
CA SER A 59 8.77 -3.50 -10.65
C SER A 59 7.95 -2.68 -11.65
N SER A 60 6.62 -2.61 -11.45
CA SER A 60 5.70 -1.88 -12.31
C SER A 60 5.28 -0.50 -11.76
N LEU A 61 5.83 -0.11 -10.61
CA LEU A 61 5.35 1.03 -9.84
C LEU A 61 5.73 2.36 -10.50
N GLN A 62 4.72 3.18 -10.78
CA GLN A 62 4.87 4.53 -11.30
C GLN A 62 4.27 5.50 -10.30
N VAL A 63 5.00 6.59 -10.04
CA VAL A 63 4.57 7.64 -9.10
C VAL A 63 4.49 8.96 -9.86
N LYS A 64 3.43 9.72 -9.62
CA LYS A 64 3.27 11.10 -10.07
C LYS A 64 2.90 11.97 -8.90
N ILE A 65 3.54 13.13 -8.83
CA ILE A 65 3.22 14.16 -7.85
C ILE A 65 2.63 15.34 -8.61
N ASN A 66 1.50 15.85 -8.12
CA ASN A 66 0.94 17.12 -8.55
C ASN A 66 1.00 18.08 -7.37
N ASP A 67 1.85 19.08 -7.48
CA ASP A 67 2.22 19.99 -6.39
C ASP A 67 2.56 21.38 -6.92
N ASN A 68 2.63 22.34 -6.00
CA ASN A 68 3.02 23.72 -6.29
C ASN A 68 4.43 24.07 -5.78
N ALA A 69 5.21 23.12 -5.27
CA ALA A 69 6.49 23.35 -4.60
C ALA A 69 7.68 22.63 -5.24
N ASN A 70 7.52 22.19 -6.48
CA ASN A 70 8.55 21.53 -7.28
C ASN A 70 9.11 20.27 -6.59
N LEU A 71 8.19 19.42 -6.11
CA LEU A 71 8.52 18.18 -5.44
C LEU A 71 9.12 17.14 -6.39
N LYS A 72 9.95 16.28 -5.82
CA LYS A 72 10.57 15.12 -6.42
C LYS A 72 10.29 13.91 -5.55
N TYR A 73 10.40 12.73 -6.13
CA TYR A 73 10.29 11.48 -5.40
C TYR A 73 11.41 10.52 -5.74
N GLU A 74 11.72 9.65 -4.80
CA GLU A 74 12.55 8.46 -4.98
C GLU A 74 11.92 7.30 -4.21
N ILE A 75 11.90 6.11 -4.78
CA ILE A 75 11.51 4.90 -4.04
C ILE A 75 12.75 4.38 -3.31
N LYS A 76 12.63 4.21 -2.01
CA LYS A 76 13.70 3.71 -1.13
C LYS A 76 13.19 2.56 -0.29
N GLU A 77 14.13 1.85 0.32
CA GLU A 77 13.88 0.73 1.21
C GLU A 77 14.61 0.95 2.54
N ASN A 78 13.99 0.54 3.63
CA ASN A 78 14.61 0.45 4.95
C ASN A 78 14.03 -0.73 5.73
N GLU A 79 14.32 -0.81 7.04
CA GLU A 79 13.83 -1.88 7.93
C GLU A 79 12.29 -2.00 7.99
N ASN A 80 11.56 -0.92 7.67
CA ASN A 80 10.09 -0.88 7.65
C ASN A 80 9.50 -1.19 6.26
N GLY A 81 10.34 -1.51 5.27
CA GLY A 81 9.96 -1.81 3.90
C GLY A 81 10.18 -0.65 2.93
N HIS A 82 9.43 -0.66 1.83
CA HIS A 82 9.55 0.36 0.78
C HIS A 82 8.78 1.64 1.11
N TYR A 83 9.33 2.77 0.72
CA TYR A 83 8.70 4.07 0.89
C TYR A 83 9.01 5.00 -0.27
N ILE A 84 8.08 5.92 -0.51
CA ILE A 84 8.27 7.05 -1.39
C ILE A 84 8.88 8.17 -0.55
N ASN A 85 10.15 8.48 -0.82
CA ASN A 85 10.85 9.61 -0.26
C ASN A 85 10.55 10.85 -1.11
N ILE A 86 9.88 11.84 -0.53
CA ILE A 86 9.45 13.06 -1.21
C ILE A 86 10.35 14.20 -0.77
N THR A 87 10.95 14.90 -1.72
CA THR A 87 11.80 16.07 -1.46
C THR A 87 11.46 17.26 -2.32
N SER A 88 11.69 18.49 -1.85
CA SER A 88 11.57 19.68 -2.70
C SER A 88 12.90 19.99 -3.41
N ARG A 89 12.84 20.68 -4.55
CA ARG A 89 14.05 21.24 -5.18
C ARG A 89 14.54 22.51 -4.49
N ASP A 90 13.59 23.30 -4.02
CA ASP A 90 13.82 24.62 -3.42
C ASP A 90 13.43 24.60 -1.94
N VAL A 91 13.95 25.55 -1.18
CA VAL A 91 13.60 25.72 0.23
C VAL A 91 12.13 26.07 0.37
N VAL A 92 11.41 25.32 1.22
CA VAL A 92 9.99 25.58 1.50
C VAL A 92 9.86 26.63 2.59
N LYS A 93 9.26 27.77 2.21
CA LYS A 93 9.02 28.91 3.11
C LYS A 93 7.59 28.98 3.63
N GLU A 94 6.67 28.36 2.89
CA GLU A 94 5.26 28.35 3.25
C GLU A 94 5.02 27.29 4.34
N PRO A 95 4.31 27.63 5.43
CA PRO A 95 4.03 26.68 6.51
C PRO A 95 2.95 25.66 6.15
N PHE A 96 2.27 25.83 5.02
CA PHE A 96 1.24 24.91 4.53
C PHE A 96 1.61 24.44 3.13
N LEU A 97 1.56 23.13 2.93
CA LEU A 97 1.85 22.50 1.64
C LEU A 97 0.81 21.43 1.34
N ASN A 98 0.18 21.51 0.17
CA ASN A 98 -0.74 20.51 -0.33
C ASN A 98 -0.24 19.92 -1.65
N PHE A 99 -0.40 18.62 -1.82
CA PHE A 99 -0.12 17.94 -3.08
C PHE A 99 -0.91 16.63 -3.17
N SER A 100 -1.06 16.12 -4.39
CA SER A 100 -1.61 14.78 -4.62
C SER A 100 -0.51 13.82 -5.07
N LEU A 101 -0.50 12.62 -4.49
CA LEU A 101 0.36 11.52 -4.86
C LEU A 101 -0.47 10.46 -5.61
N GLU A 102 -0.18 10.28 -6.89
CA GLU A 102 -0.74 9.21 -7.71
C GLU A 102 0.29 8.09 -7.81
N VAL A 103 -0.11 6.88 -7.42
CA VAL A 103 0.70 5.67 -7.54
C VAL A 103 -0.08 4.67 -8.37
N SER A 104 0.51 4.19 -9.47
CA SER A 104 -0.08 3.18 -10.35
C SER A 104 0.86 1.99 -10.51
N TRP A 105 0.30 0.80 -10.57
CA TRP A 105 1.00 -0.47 -10.70
C TRP A 105 0.20 -1.44 -11.58
N SER A 106 0.72 -2.63 -11.82
CA SER A 106 0.13 -3.65 -12.69
C SER A 106 -1.33 -4.02 -12.36
N LYS A 107 -1.73 -3.95 -11.08
CA LYS A 107 -3.06 -4.35 -10.60
C LYS A 107 -4.00 -3.18 -10.32
N GLY A 108 -3.55 -1.93 -10.43
CA GLY A 108 -4.40 -0.78 -10.10
C GLY A 108 -3.71 0.57 -10.01
N ARG A 109 -4.46 1.54 -9.48
CA ARG A 109 -4.00 2.91 -9.23
C ARG A 109 -4.64 3.45 -7.97
N LEU A 110 -3.87 4.22 -7.21
CA LEU A 110 -4.29 4.93 -6.00
C LEU A 110 -3.87 6.40 -6.12
N ILE A 111 -4.78 7.31 -5.79
CA ILE A 111 -4.49 8.74 -5.67
C ILE A 111 -4.81 9.13 -4.23
N ARG A 112 -3.86 9.80 -3.58
CA ARG A 112 -4.02 10.31 -2.22
C ARG A 112 -3.58 11.76 -2.13
N GLU A 113 -4.42 12.60 -1.54
CA GLU A 113 -4.08 13.98 -1.23
C GLU A 113 -3.42 14.07 0.15
N TYR A 114 -2.37 14.87 0.24
CA TYR A 114 -1.67 15.17 1.49
C TYR A 114 -1.69 16.67 1.76
N SER A 115 -1.94 17.00 3.02
CA SER A 115 -1.85 18.34 3.56
C SER A 115 -0.85 18.34 4.70
N LEU A 116 0.21 19.12 4.56
CA LEU A 116 1.28 19.25 5.53
C LEU A 116 1.22 20.61 6.22
N LEU A 117 1.37 20.59 7.54
CA LEU A 117 1.73 21.75 8.34
C LEU A 117 3.22 21.61 8.70
N ILE A 118 4.02 22.60 8.33
CA ILE A 118 5.46 22.59 8.50
C ILE A 118 5.83 23.59 9.60
N ASP A 119 6.34 23.08 10.71
CA ASP A 119 6.72 23.89 11.86
C ASP A 119 8.08 24.59 11.63
N PRO A 120 8.24 25.85 12.09
CA PRO A 120 9.54 26.49 12.22
C PRO A 120 10.22 25.97 13.49
N ARG A 121 11.06 24.94 13.35
CA ARG A 121 11.89 24.43 14.46
C ARG A 121 13.23 25.14 14.54
#